data_AF-A0A915C9Y9-F1
#
_entry.id   AF-A0A915C9Y9-F1
#
_cell.length_a   1.000
_cell.length_b   1.000
_cell.length_c   1.000
_cell.angle_alpha   90.00
_cell.angle_beta   90.00
_cell.angle_gamma   90.00
#
_symmetry.space_group_name_H-M   'P 1'
#
loop_
_entity.id
_entity.type
_entity.pdbx_description
1 polymer ?
#
loop_
_entity_poly.entity_id
_entity_poly.type
_entity_poly.pdbx_seq_one_letter_code
_entity_poly.pdbx_strand_id
1 'polypeptide(L)'
;MRERGRGKVQVIIQEYMKNAEARLFNIHSLVDSFAARITNYHPAPLHDYDSCSFHYQVTASDIQRIKQIMETLLTNSKVRIRDPSMVERKLAMLIEGGIDKLIVISDFDYTLSRFHDASGVKCWTTHGIFDAPSTISSDLGNKVALLKAKYLPIEFDPHMSVAEKTPHMENWWKAAHSLIVDAKFTRRAMEDFVQASKIELRDEAEAMIYDLHRQHVPLIIFSAGIGNVIDTFIRKKLGMMPDNVHIISNMMDFDDEDVVIGFREPLIHTFCKNGSVVRRKRSFFREATARTNILLMGDSLGDLDMDVGVDGEIVALKIGFLNFNVDALLDNFLVGYDIVLIDDQTVHVARNIVHLIAESRVTHSQNPYSVSHSFGELLVDLSLGSFG
;
A
#
# COMPACT_ATOMS: atom_id res chain seq x y z
N MET A 1 -40.91 -40.88 25.59
CA MET A 1 -40.35 -39.75 24.79
C MET A 1 -38.82 -39.56 24.90
N ARG A 2 -38.03 -40.56 25.35
CA ARG A 2 -36.54 -40.42 25.43
C ARG A 2 -35.72 -41.31 24.48
N GLU A 3 -36.37 -42.16 23.66
CA GLU A 3 -35.64 -43.07 22.75
C GLU A 3 -35.60 -42.60 21.27
N ARG A 4 -36.45 -41.65 20.85
CA ARG A 4 -36.44 -41.13 19.46
C ARG A 4 -35.35 -40.09 19.18
N GLY A 5 -34.64 -39.61 20.20
CA GLY A 5 -33.57 -38.60 20.06
C GLY A 5 -32.17 -39.17 19.84
N ARG A 6 -31.88 -40.38 20.33
CA ARG A 6 -30.53 -40.98 20.21
C ARG A 6 -30.24 -41.52 18.81
N GLY A 7 -31.25 -42.05 18.10
CA GLY A 7 -31.08 -42.56 16.74
C GLY A 7 -30.72 -41.47 15.71
N LYS A 8 -31.26 -40.25 15.86
CA LYS A 8 -30.96 -39.13 14.92
C LYS A 8 -29.55 -38.56 15.12
N VAL A 9 -29.04 -38.53 16.34
CA VAL A 9 -27.68 -38.03 16.62
C VAL A 9 -26.61 -39.00 16.12
N GLN A 10 -26.84 -40.32 16.24
CA GLN A 10 -25.92 -41.34 15.75
C GLN A 10 -25.76 -41.29 14.22
N VAL A 11 -26.85 -41.04 13.48
CA VAL A 11 -26.84 -40.93 12.01
C VAL A 11 -26.06 -39.69 11.55
N ILE A 12 -26.24 -38.54 12.21
CA ILE A 12 -25.51 -37.31 11.88
C ILE A 12 -24.01 -37.47 12.10
N ILE A 13 -23.59 -38.13 13.19
CA ILE A 13 -22.16 -38.36 13.48
C ILE A 13 -21.54 -39.31 12.45
N GLN A 14 -22.25 -40.38 12.05
CA GLN A 14 -21.76 -41.28 11.01
C GLN A 14 -21.62 -40.60 9.64
N GLU A 15 -22.55 -39.72 9.29
CA GLU A 15 -22.51 -38.94 8.05
C GLU A 15 -21.38 -37.89 8.06
N TYR A 16 -21.11 -37.30 9.23
CA TYR A 16 -19.98 -36.36 9.42
C TYR A 16 -18.62 -37.06 9.28
N MET A 17 -18.47 -38.25 9.85
CA MET A 17 -17.23 -39.03 9.77
C MET A 17 -16.96 -39.55 8.34
N LYS A 18 -18.02 -39.98 7.62
CA LYS A 18 -17.89 -40.39 6.21
C LYS A 18 -17.46 -39.23 5.30
N ASN A 19 -17.97 -38.03 5.57
CA ASN A 19 -17.57 -36.82 4.85
C ASN A 19 -16.15 -36.35 5.21
N ALA A 20 -15.69 -36.62 6.43
CA ALA A 20 -14.32 -36.32 6.85
C ALA A 20 -13.29 -37.26 6.18
N GLU A 21 -13.59 -38.56 6.09
CA GLU A 21 -12.74 -39.53 5.38
C GLU A 21 -12.65 -39.23 3.87
N ALA A 22 -13.76 -38.83 3.24
CA ALA A 22 -13.75 -38.40 1.83
C ALA A 22 -12.92 -37.13 1.59
N ARG A 23 -12.88 -36.20 2.56
CA ARG A 23 -12.03 -35.00 2.51
C ARG A 23 -10.55 -35.32 2.67
N LEU A 24 -10.20 -36.27 3.54
CA LEU A 24 -8.82 -36.75 3.73
C LEU A 24 -8.29 -37.46 2.47
N PHE A 25 -9.11 -38.26 1.79
CA PHE A 25 -8.71 -38.94 0.55
C PHE A 25 -8.46 -37.96 -0.60
N ASN A 26 -9.24 -36.86 -0.68
CA ASN A 26 -9.01 -35.79 -1.66
C ASN A 26 -7.74 -34.99 -1.39
N ILE A 27 -7.38 -34.75 -0.11
CA ILE A 27 -6.16 -34.03 0.28
C ILE A 27 -4.90 -34.79 -0.18
N HIS A 28 -4.87 -36.12 -0.04
CA HIS A 28 -3.73 -36.91 -0.52
C HIS A 28 -3.58 -36.85 -2.05
N SER A 29 -4.68 -36.90 -2.81
CA SER A 29 -4.62 -36.72 -4.27
C SER A 29 -4.20 -35.30 -4.71
N LEU A 30 -4.51 -34.29 -3.88
CA LEU A 30 -4.12 -32.90 -4.08
C LEU A 30 -2.63 -32.68 -3.84
N VAL A 31 -2.03 -33.35 -2.85
CA VAL A 31 -0.57 -33.30 -2.60
C VAL A 31 0.20 -33.92 -3.77
N ASP A 32 -0.27 -35.05 -4.31
CA ASP A 32 0.36 -35.71 -5.46
C ASP A 32 0.19 -34.88 -6.76
N SER A 33 -0.97 -34.25 -6.96
CA SER A 33 -1.21 -33.32 -8.08
C SER A 33 -0.44 -31.99 -7.94
N PHE A 34 -0.13 -31.56 -6.72
CA PHE A 34 0.66 -30.35 -6.44
C PHE A 34 2.15 -30.61 -6.73
N ALA A 35 2.68 -31.76 -6.31
CA ALA A 35 4.05 -32.19 -6.63
C ALA A 35 4.28 -32.33 -8.14
N ALA A 36 3.30 -32.81 -8.90
CA ALA A 36 3.36 -32.92 -10.36
C ALA A 36 3.22 -31.59 -11.12
N ARG A 37 2.78 -30.50 -10.46
CA ARG A 37 2.61 -29.17 -11.08
C ARG A 37 3.77 -28.22 -10.81
N ILE A 38 4.54 -28.41 -9.73
CA ILE A 38 5.78 -27.65 -9.46
C ILE A 38 6.83 -27.93 -10.56
N THR A 39 6.85 -29.12 -11.16
CA THR A 39 7.79 -29.49 -12.22
C THR A 39 7.52 -28.84 -13.58
N ASN A 40 6.35 -28.22 -13.78
CA ASN A 40 5.96 -27.63 -15.07
C ASN A 40 5.93 -26.09 -15.08
N TYR A 41 6.37 -25.43 -14.00
CA TYR A 41 6.58 -23.98 -14.02
C TYR A 41 7.95 -23.70 -14.66
N HIS A 42 7.96 -23.31 -15.93
CA HIS A 42 9.14 -22.70 -16.56
C HIS A 42 9.12 -21.20 -16.24
N PRO A 43 9.99 -20.70 -15.35
CA PRO A 43 10.16 -19.25 -15.20
C PRO A 43 10.60 -18.66 -16.53
N ALA A 44 10.07 -17.47 -16.87
CA ALA A 44 10.60 -16.65 -17.93
C ALA A 44 12.12 -16.49 -17.73
N PRO A 45 12.94 -16.49 -18.79
CA PRO A 45 14.39 -16.46 -18.65
C PRO A 45 14.78 -15.24 -17.81
N LEU A 46 15.50 -15.50 -16.72
CA LEU A 46 16.26 -14.50 -15.99
C LEU A 46 17.15 -13.79 -17.01
N HIS A 47 16.81 -12.55 -17.34
CA HIS A 47 17.76 -11.69 -18.03
C HIS A 47 18.94 -11.49 -17.07
N ASP A 48 20.06 -12.06 -17.47
CA ASP A 48 21.34 -12.00 -16.79
C ASP A 48 21.81 -10.54 -16.77
N TYR A 49 21.51 -9.83 -15.67
CA TYR A 49 21.91 -8.43 -15.44
C TYR A 49 23.27 -8.33 -14.71
N ASP A 50 24.07 -9.40 -14.72
CA ASP A 50 25.29 -9.52 -13.92
C ASP A 50 26.54 -8.81 -14.51
N SER A 51 26.37 -7.78 -15.36
CA SER A 51 27.53 -7.06 -15.91
C SER A 51 27.32 -5.58 -16.28
N CYS A 52 26.46 -4.84 -15.58
CA CYS A 52 26.47 -3.38 -15.65
C CYS A 52 27.13 -2.76 -14.42
N SER A 53 28.38 -2.33 -14.55
CA SER A 53 29.06 -1.45 -13.60
C SER A 53 28.45 -0.04 -13.68
N PHE A 54 27.31 0.15 -13.04
CA PHE A 54 26.72 1.48 -12.91
C PHE A 54 27.61 2.37 -12.05
N HIS A 55 28.02 3.51 -12.61
CA HIS A 55 28.76 4.55 -11.91
C HIS A 55 27.75 5.60 -11.46
N TYR A 56 27.51 5.69 -10.15
CA TYR A 56 26.65 6.70 -9.54
C TYR A 56 27.53 7.65 -8.72
N GLN A 57 27.26 8.96 -8.76
CA GLN A 57 28.01 9.97 -8.02
C GLN A 57 27.47 10.19 -6.60
N VAL A 58 27.73 9.25 -5.69
CA VAL A 58 27.43 9.36 -4.26
C VAL A 58 28.68 9.68 -3.45
N THR A 59 28.57 10.54 -2.42
CA THR A 59 29.71 10.87 -1.56
C THR A 59 30.01 9.74 -0.56
N ALA A 60 31.21 9.71 0.01
CA ALA A 60 31.55 8.78 1.10
C ALA A 60 30.62 8.95 2.32
N SER A 61 30.15 10.17 2.60
CA SER A 61 29.14 10.41 3.64
C SER A 61 27.79 9.80 3.30
N ASP A 62 27.37 9.84 2.04
CA ASP A 62 26.11 9.23 1.62
C ASP A 62 26.16 7.71 1.73
N ILE A 63 27.29 7.11 1.35
CA ILE A 63 27.53 5.67 1.53
C ILE A 63 27.41 5.29 3.02
N GLN A 64 28.00 6.08 3.92
CA GLN A 64 27.90 5.81 5.36
C GLN A 64 26.46 5.92 5.88
N ARG A 65 25.70 6.92 5.41
CA ARG A 65 24.28 7.08 5.77
C ARG A 65 23.42 5.94 5.24
N ILE A 66 23.64 5.48 4.01
CA ILE A 66 22.97 4.31 3.44
C ILE A 66 23.27 3.07 4.29
N LYS A 67 24.53 2.83 4.66
CA LYS A 67 24.89 1.69 5.53
C LYS A 67 24.14 1.74 6.86
N GLN A 68 24.06 2.90 7.49
CA GLN A 68 23.37 3.08 8.76
C GLN A 68 21.85 2.84 8.63
N ILE A 69 21.22 3.32 7.56
CA ILE A 69 19.78 3.08 7.34
C ILE A 69 19.53 1.59 7.06
N MET A 70 20.38 0.94 6.27
CA MET A 70 20.29 -0.49 5.98
C MET A 70 20.46 -1.34 7.24
N GLU A 71 21.41 -1.01 8.12
CA GLU A 71 21.56 -1.68 9.41
C GLU A 71 20.30 -1.52 10.28
N THR A 72 19.73 -0.32 10.33
CA THR A 72 18.48 -0.05 11.05
C THR A 72 17.30 -0.85 10.48
N LEU A 73 17.21 -0.95 9.15
CA LEU A 73 16.16 -1.73 8.48
C LEU A 73 16.31 -3.22 8.77
N LEU A 74 17.51 -3.78 8.66
CA LEU A 74 17.77 -5.21 8.82
C LEU A 74 17.67 -5.68 10.28
N THR A 75 17.89 -4.77 11.25
CA THR A 75 17.75 -5.08 12.69
C THR A 75 16.32 -4.88 13.21
N ASN A 76 15.46 -4.21 12.46
CA ASN A 76 14.06 -3.99 12.85
C ASN A 76 13.22 -5.26 12.65
N SER A 77 12.66 -5.79 13.74
CA SER A 77 11.86 -7.02 13.74
C SER A 77 10.56 -6.94 12.94
N LYS A 78 10.07 -5.75 12.60
CA LYS A 78 8.91 -5.52 11.74
C LYS A 78 9.25 -5.42 10.27
N VAL A 79 10.52 -5.25 9.91
CA VAL A 79 10.95 -5.07 8.51
C VAL A 79 11.29 -6.42 7.88
N ARG A 80 10.80 -6.67 6.68
CA ARG A 80 11.24 -7.78 5.82
C ARG A 80 11.65 -7.23 4.46
N ILE A 81 12.80 -7.68 3.98
CA ILE A 81 13.38 -7.26 2.70
C ILE A 81 13.81 -8.53 1.97
N ARG A 82 13.31 -8.72 0.74
CA ARG A 82 13.67 -9.89 -0.08
C ARG A 82 15.10 -9.78 -0.63
N ASP A 83 15.46 -8.60 -1.14
CA ASP A 83 16.77 -8.32 -1.73
C ASP A 83 17.36 -7.03 -1.12
N PRO A 84 18.15 -7.14 -0.04
CA PRO A 84 18.79 -5.99 0.60
C PRO A 84 19.71 -5.21 -0.34
N SER A 85 20.39 -5.90 -1.26
CA SER A 85 21.31 -5.24 -2.20
C SER A 85 20.55 -4.37 -3.20
N MET A 86 19.35 -4.80 -3.60
CA MET A 86 18.47 -3.98 -4.42
C MET A 86 17.95 -2.76 -3.67
N VAL A 87 17.54 -2.89 -2.41
CA VAL A 87 17.14 -1.74 -1.59
C VAL A 87 18.29 -0.72 -1.49
N GLU A 88 19.49 -1.19 -1.17
CA GLU A 88 20.68 -0.34 -1.07
C GLU A 88 20.97 0.43 -2.37
N ARG A 89 20.93 -0.27 -3.52
CA ARG A 89 21.11 0.34 -4.84
C ARG A 89 20.03 1.40 -5.14
N LYS A 90 18.75 1.11 -4.85
CA LYS A 90 17.66 2.09 -5.02
C LYS A 90 17.87 3.31 -4.14
N LEU A 91 18.27 3.14 -2.88
CA LEU A 91 18.57 4.25 -1.98
C LEU A 91 19.71 5.13 -2.54
N ALA A 92 20.78 4.53 -3.06
CA ALA A 92 21.87 5.27 -3.69
C ALA A 92 21.38 6.10 -4.90
N MET A 93 20.57 5.52 -5.78
CA MET A 93 19.99 6.22 -6.93
C MET A 93 19.01 7.33 -6.51
N LEU A 94 18.21 7.11 -5.45
CA LEU A 94 17.31 8.13 -4.90
C LEU A 94 18.10 9.33 -4.34
N ILE A 95 19.21 9.05 -3.65
CA ILE A 95 20.12 10.08 -3.12
C ILE A 95 20.80 10.87 -4.23
N GLU A 96 21.33 10.19 -5.25
CA GLU A 96 21.99 10.81 -6.39
C GLU A 96 21.03 11.72 -7.18
N GLY A 97 19.81 11.24 -7.45
CA GLY A 97 18.80 12.07 -8.11
C GLY A 97 18.34 13.24 -7.24
N GLY A 98 18.47 13.11 -5.92
CA GLY A 98 18.21 14.15 -4.94
C GLY A 98 16.72 14.46 -4.70
N ILE A 99 16.47 15.27 -3.67
CA ILE A 99 15.11 15.55 -3.19
C ILE A 99 14.23 16.27 -4.22
N ASP A 100 14.84 17.10 -5.09
CA ASP A 100 14.12 17.85 -6.13
C ASP A 100 13.54 16.91 -7.21
N LYS A 101 14.08 15.68 -7.32
CA LYS A 101 13.58 14.62 -8.22
C LYS A 101 12.63 13.65 -7.55
N LEU A 102 12.40 13.76 -6.24
CA LEU A 102 11.55 12.85 -5.48
C LEU A 102 10.07 13.21 -5.59
N ILE A 103 9.23 12.21 -5.85
CA ILE A 103 7.79 12.26 -5.62
C ILE A 103 7.38 11.12 -4.68
N VAL A 104 6.43 11.39 -3.79
CA VAL A 104 5.84 10.36 -2.92
C VAL A 104 4.45 10.04 -3.43
N ILE A 105 4.18 8.75 -3.66
CA ILE A 105 2.87 8.25 -4.04
C ILE A 105 2.42 7.27 -2.96
N SER A 106 1.29 7.53 -2.32
CA SER A 106 0.81 6.73 -1.20
C SER A 106 -0.66 6.41 -1.35
N ASP A 107 -1.06 5.19 -1.00
CA ASP A 107 -2.44 4.96 -0.60
C ASP A 107 -2.75 5.70 0.72
N PHE A 108 -4.04 5.85 1.04
CA PHE A 108 -4.49 6.44 2.29
C PHE A 108 -4.91 5.39 3.33
N ASP A 109 -5.89 4.55 3.01
CA ASP A 109 -6.58 3.71 3.98
C ASP A 109 -5.66 2.55 4.39
N TYR A 110 -5.28 2.48 5.67
CA TYR A 110 -4.33 1.48 6.18
C TYR A 110 -2.89 1.59 5.62
N THR A 111 -2.58 2.68 4.93
CA THR A 111 -1.21 3.05 4.53
C THR A 111 -0.78 4.32 5.28
N LEU A 112 -1.36 5.48 4.98
CA LEU A 112 -1.16 6.70 5.78
C LEU A 112 -1.99 6.68 7.06
N SER A 113 -3.20 6.10 7.00
CA SER A 113 -4.01 5.83 8.18
C SER A 113 -3.61 4.51 8.84
N ARG A 114 -3.82 4.43 10.16
CA ARG A 114 -3.56 3.23 10.97
C ARG A 114 -4.52 2.11 10.59
N PHE A 115 -4.03 0.88 10.73
CA PHE A 115 -4.90 -0.29 10.70
C PHE A 115 -5.61 -0.52 12.03
N HIS A 116 -4.92 -0.29 13.15
CA HIS A 116 -5.48 -0.39 14.49
C HIS A 116 -4.94 0.70 15.41
N ASP A 117 -5.72 1.06 16.43
CA ASP A 117 -5.34 2.02 17.45
C ASP A 117 -4.39 1.40 18.49
N ALA A 118 -3.94 2.19 19.46
CA ALA A 118 -3.05 1.74 20.53
C ALA A 118 -3.66 0.63 21.42
N SER A 119 -4.98 0.46 21.40
CA SER A 119 -5.69 -0.60 22.13
C SER A 119 -5.88 -1.89 21.30
N GLY A 120 -5.45 -1.89 20.03
CA GLY A 120 -5.61 -3.00 19.10
C GLY A 120 -6.98 -3.04 18.42
N VAL A 121 -7.80 -1.99 18.57
CA VAL A 121 -9.09 -1.89 17.90
C VAL A 121 -8.87 -1.40 16.47
N LYS A 122 -9.49 -2.08 15.50
CA LYS A 122 -9.38 -1.74 14.08
C LYS A 122 -9.88 -0.31 13.81
N CYS A 123 -9.02 0.50 13.21
CA CYS A 123 -9.34 1.85 12.74
C CYS A 123 -10.24 1.80 11.50
N TRP A 124 -10.96 2.89 11.27
CA TRP A 124 -11.88 2.98 10.15
C TRP A 124 -11.16 3.35 8.86
N THR A 125 -11.68 2.85 7.73
CA THR A 125 -11.35 3.39 6.41
C THR A 125 -12.23 4.60 6.09
N THR A 126 -11.93 5.29 4.99
CA THR A 126 -12.77 6.35 4.45
C THR A 126 -14.22 5.91 4.18
N HIS A 127 -14.43 4.67 3.74
CA HIS A 127 -15.77 4.07 3.62
C HIS A 127 -16.36 3.64 4.97
N GLY A 128 -15.50 3.35 5.96
CA GLY A 128 -15.88 2.90 7.30
C GLY A 128 -16.63 3.96 8.12
N ILE A 129 -16.58 5.24 7.73
CA ILE A 129 -17.42 6.27 8.35
C ILE A 129 -18.91 5.96 8.22
N PHE A 130 -19.27 5.15 7.21
CA PHE A 130 -20.62 4.69 6.97
C PHE A 130 -20.97 3.34 7.62
N ASP A 131 -20.19 2.88 8.58
CA ASP A 131 -20.52 1.64 9.31
C ASP A 131 -21.12 1.92 10.70
N ALA A 132 -20.94 3.14 11.23
CA ALA A 132 -21.35 3.43 12.59
C ALA A 132 -22.87 3.59 12.73
N PRO A 133 -23.51 2.88 13.69
CA PRO A 133 -24.95 2.96 13.91
C PRO A 133 -25.44 4.36 14.32
N SER A 134 -24.56 5.17 14.92
CA SER A 134 -24.85 6.57 15.27
C SER A 134 -24.92 7.50 14.06
N THR A 135 -24.36 7.06 12.93
CA THR A 135 -24.06 7.88 11.77
C THR A 135 -25.11 7.67 10.68
N ILE A 136 -25.83 6.54 10.70
CA ILE A 136 -26.68 6.08 9.61
C ILE A 136 -27.97 5.46 10.12
N SER A 137 -29.05 5.56 9.34
CA SER A 137 -30.26 4.77 9.56
C SER A 137 -29.94 3.26 9.63
N SER A 138 -30.66 2.52 10.48
CA SER A 138 -30.43 1.07 10.63
C SER A 138 -30.51 0.29 9.30
N ASP A 139 -31.26 0.79 8.32
CA ASP A 139 -31.40 0.19 6.98
C ASP A 139 -30.13 0.30 6.13
N LEU A 140 -29.52 1.49 6.02
CA LEU A 140 -28.32 1.67 5.19
C LEU A 140 -27.11 0.92 5.79
N GLY A 141 -26.95 0.93 7.11
CA GLY A 141 -25.91 0.14 7.79
C GLY A 141 -26.01 -1.36 7.48
N ASN A 142 -27.24 -1.91 7.50
CA ASN A 142 -27.48 -3.31 7.14
C ASN A 142 -27.14 -3.60 5.67
N LYS A 143 -27.51 -2.71 4.74
CA LYS A 143 -27.20 -2.87 3.31
C LYS A 143 -25.69 -2.85 3.05
N VAL A 144 -24.95 -1.94 3.70
CA VAL A 144 -23.48 -1.87 3.60
C VAL A 144 -22.84 -3.13 4.19
N ALA A 145 -23.31 -3.62 5.33
CA ALA A 145 -22.82 -4.85 5.95
C ALA A 145 -23.03 -6.08 5.04
N LEU A 146 -24.17 -6.17 4.35
CA LEU A 146 -24.46 -7.25 3.39
C LEU A 146 -23.53 -7.20 2.17
N LEU A 147 -23.23 -6.01 1.65
CA LEU A 147 -22.25 -5.86 0.57
C LEU A 147 -20.87 -6.35 1.02
N LYS A 148 -20.42 -5.94 2.20
CA LYS A 148 -19.14 -6.39 2.78
C LYS A 148 -19.08 -7.90 2.93
N ALA A 149 -20.11 -8.51 3.51
CA ALA A 149 -20.18 -9.96 3.70
C ALA A 149 -20.11 -10.74 2.37
N LYS A 150 -20.63 -10.16 1.28
CA LYS A 150 -20.59 -10.77 -0.05
C LYS A 150 -19.23 -10.64 -0.73
N TYR A 151 -18.62 -9.46 -0.69
CA TYR A 151 -17.48 -9.14 -1.56
C TYR A 151 -16.11 -9.22 -0.87
N LEU A 152 -16.01 -9.06 0.45
CA LEU A 152 -14.73 -9.24 1.16
C LEU A 152 -14.12 -10.64 0.94
N PRO A 153 -14.89 -11.75 0.99
CA PRO A 153 -14.33 -13.06 0.70
C PRO A 153 -13.76 -13.18 -0.72
N ILE A 154 -14.35 -12.47 -1.69
CA ILE A 154 -13.92 -12.46 -3.09
C ILE A 154 -12.65 -11.63 -3.26
N GLU A 155 -12.56 -10.46 -2.61
CA GLU A 155 -11.37 -9.60 -2.64
C GLU A 155 -10.12 -10.35 -2.16
N PHE A 156 -10.27 -11.09 -1.05
CA PHE A 156 -9.18 -11.83 -0.42
C PHE A 156 -9.05 -13.29 -0.87
N ASP A 157 -9.84 -13.75 -1.85
CA ASP A 157 -9.77 -15.15 -2.32
C ASP A 157 -8.40 -15.44 -2.98
N PRO A 158 -7.55 -16.31 -2.43
CA PRO A 158 -6.24 -16.62 -3.02
C PRO A 158 -6.33 -17.45 -4.30
N HIS A 159 -7.50 -18.00 -4.63
CA HIS A 159 -7.72 -18.85 -5.81
C HIS A 159 -8.28 -18.09 -7.02
N MET A 160 -8.71 -16.83 -6.84
CA MET A 160 -9.18 -15.97 -7.93
C MET A 160 -8.07 -15.04 -8.42
N SER A 161 -7.93 -14.94 -9.74
CA SER A 161 -7.03 -13.96 -10.36
C SER A 161 -7.55 -12.54 -10.21
N VAL A 162 -6.66 -11.55 -10.37
CA VAL A 162 -7.03 -10.12 -10.37
C VAL A 162 -8.07 -9.81 -11.45
N ALA A 163 -7.94 -10.42 -12.64
CA ALA A 163 -8.89 -10.25 -13.73
C ALA A 163 -10.30 -10.76 -13.37
N GLU A 164 -10.40 -11.89 -12.66
CA GLU A 164 -11.68 -12.44 -12.20
C GLU A 164 -12.28 -11.60 -11.07
N LYS A 165 -11.46 -11.07 -10.16
CA LYS A 165 -11.93 -10.22 -9.04
C LYS A 165 -12.40 -8.83 -9.48
N THR A 166 -11.77 -8.25 -10.50
CA THR A 166 -12.02 -6.88 -10.99
C THR A 166 -13.50 -6.55 -11.18
N PRO A 167 -14.31 -7.33 -11.95
CA PRO A 167 -15.74 -7.02 -12.12
C PRO A 167 -16.54 -7.12 -10.83
N HIS A 168 -16.14 -7.97 -9.87
CA HIS A 168 -16.79 -8.04 -8.56
C HIS A 168 -16.51 -6.78 -7.74
N MET A 169 -15.28 -6.27 -7.78
CA MET A 169 -14.93 -5.02 -7.11
C MET A 169 -15.66 -3.84 -7.75
N GLU A 170 -15.73 -3.73 -9.07
CA GLU A 170 -16.52 -2.67 -9.70
C GLU A 170 -17.99 -2.69 -9.25
N ASN A 171 -18.61 -3.87 -9.22
CA ASN A 171 -20.00 -4.02 -8.78
C ASN A 171 -20.18 -3.67 -7.30
N TRP A 172 -19.23 -4.04 -6.45
CA TRP A 172 -19.28 -3.71 -5.03
C TRP A 172 -19.19 -2.20 -4.81
N TRP A 173 -18.23 -1.50 -5.42
CA TRP A 173 -18.05 -0.06 -5.23
C TRP A 173 -19.21 0.72 -5.85
N LYS A 174 -19.70 0.34 -7.05
CA LYS A 174 -20.90 0.95 -7.65
C LYS A 174 -22.12 0.81 -6.75
N ALA A 175 -22.32 -0.37 -6.16
CA ALA A 175 -23.42 -0.59 -5.22
C ALA A 175 -23.26 0.22 -3.93
N ALA A 176 -22.05 0.27 -3.36
CA ALA A 176 -21.77 1.05 -2.15
C ALA A 176 -21.98 2.56 -2.39
N HIS A 177 -21.48 3.09 -3.50
CA HIS A 177 -21.66 4.50 -3.89
C HIS A 177 -23.15 4.84 -4.12
N SER A 178 -23.90 3.94 -4.77
CA SER A 178 -25.34 4.13 -4.99
C SER A 178 -26.10 4.25 -3.66
N LEU A 179 -25.76 3.40 -2.69
CA LEU A 179 -26.36 3.47 -1.35
C LEU A 179 -26.08 4.80 -0.63
N ILE A 180 -24.88 5.37 -0.80
CA ILE A 180 -24.53 6.68 -0.24
C ILE A 180 -25.34 7.80 -0.92
N VAL A 181 -25.47 7.74 -2.25
CA VAL A 181 -26.24 8.72 -3.04
C VAL A 181 -27.74 8.66 -2.70
N ASP A 182 -28.28 7.46 -2.50
CA ASP A 182 -29.68 7.25 -2.12
C ASP A 182 -29.98 7.74 -0.70
N ALA A 183 -28.98 7.75 0.18
CA ALA A 183 -29.11 8.26 1.54
C ALA A 183 -29.15 9.80 1.62
N LYS A 184 -28.80 10.52 0.53
CA LYS A 184 -28.93 11.98 0.41
C LYS A 184 -28.26 12.76 1.55
N PHE A 185 -27.05 12.33 1.94
CA PHE A 185 -26.26 13.06 2.94
C PHE A 185 -25.87 14.45 2.44
N THR A 186 -25.98 15.44 3.31
CA THR A 186 -25.46 16.79 3.04
C THR A 186 -23.94 16.83 3.25
N ARG A 187 -23.25 17.81 2.63
CA ARG A 187 -21.83 18.07 2.88
C ARG A 187 -21.52 18.22 4.37
N ARG A 188 -22.38 18.94 5.10
CA ARG A 188 -22.24 19.11 6.54
C ARG A 188 -22.35 17.79 7.30
N ALA A 189 -23.32 16.94 6.95
CA ALA A 189 -23.42 15.61 7.56
C ALA A 189 -22.15 14.79 7.31
N MET A 190 -21.59 14.85 6.09
CA MET A 190 -20.31 14.21 5.78
C MET A 190 -19.18 14.73 6.68
N GLU A 191 -19.08 16.03 6.89
CA GLU A 191 -18.07 16.62 7.79
C GLU A 191 -18.23 16.18 9.24
N ASP A 192 -19.47 16.06 9.72
CA ASP A 192 -19.80 15.54 11.04
C ASP A 192 -19.42 14.06 11.17
N PHE A 193 -19.63 13.27 10.12
CA PHE A 193 -19.23 11.86 10.08
C PHE A 193 -17.72 11.70 10.14
N VAL A 194 -16.97 12.53 9.39
CA VAL A 194 -15.50 12.55 9.49
C VAL A 194 -15.06 12.96 10.89
N GLN A 195 -15.73 13.94 11.52
CA GLN A 195 -15.40 14.38 12.87
C GLN A 195 -15.59 13.27 13.92
N ALA A 196 -16.66 12.49 13.78
CA ALA A 196 -16.99 11.38 14.67
C ALA A 196 -16.23 10.08 14.30
N SER A 197 -15.48 10.08 13.20
CA SER A 197 -14.81 8.89 12.70
C SER A 197 -13.64 8.46 13.58
N LYS A 198 -13.34 7.16 13.56
CA LYS A 198 -12.15 6.57 14.18
C LYS A 198 -11.02 6.38 13.16
N ILE A 199 -10.90 7.32 12.23
CA ILE A 199 -9.76 7.38 11.32
C ILE A 199 -8.61 8.03 12.07
N GLU A 200 -7.46 7.37 12.10
CA GLU A 200 -6.25 7.88 12.73
C GLU A 200 -5.08 7.77 11.76
N LEU A 201 -4.18 8.74 11.77
CA LEU A 201 -2.94 8.66 11.00
C LEU A 201 -1.93 7.77 11.71
N ARG A 202 -1.10 7.06 10.94
CA ARG A 202 0.09 6.38 11.46
C ARG A 202 0.99 7.38 12.17
N ASP A 203 1.75 6.90 13.15
CA ASP A 203 2.73 7.74 13.84
C ASP A 203 3.68 8.37 12.84
N GLU A 204 3.98 9.65 13.08
CA GLU A 204 4.82 10.51 12.24
C GLU A 204 4.26 10.87 10.86
N ALA A 205 3.05 10.43 10.48
CA ALA A 205 2.51 10.75 9.14
C ALA A 205 2.25 12.25 8.97
N GLU A 206 1.71 12.93 9.98
CA GLU A 206 1.56 14.39 9.96
C GLU A 206 2.91 15.09 9.77
N ALA A 207 3.94 14.64 10.50
CA ALA A 207 5.28 15.19 10.42
C ALA A 207 5.93 14.93 9.06
N MET A 208 5.75 13.73 8.48
CA MET A 208 6.21 13.39 7.14
C MET A 208 5.55 14.29 6.09
N ILE A 209 4.23 14.53 6.18
CA ILE A 209 3.52 15.43 5.25
C ILE A 209 4.12 16.84 5.32
N TYR A 210 4.40 17.35 6.52
CA TYR A 210 5.06 18.66 6.68
C TYR A 210 6.50 18.68 6.15
N ASP A 211 7.27 17.60 6.36
CA ASP A 211 8.63 17.49 5.84
C ASP A 211 8.63 17.52 4.30
N LEU A 212 7.71 16.80 3.67
CA LEU A 212 7.53 16.82 2.21
C LEU A 212 7.15 18.23 1.71
N HIS A 213 6.22 18.89 2.40
CA HIS A 213 5.80 20.26 2.07
C HIS A 213 6.98 21.24 2.14
N ARG A 214 7.77 21.20 3.23
CA ARG A 214 8.96 22.05 3.39
C ARG A 214 10.01 21.84 2.30
N GLN A 215 10.13 20.61 1.79
CA GLN A 215 11.06 20.25 0.73
C GLN A 215 10.48 20.43 -0.68
N HIS A 216 9.24 20.91 -0.81
CA HIS A 216 8.52 21.03 -2.09
C HIS A 216 8.44 19.69 -2.84
N VAL A 217 8.32 18.59 -2.09
CA VAL A 217 8.13 17.24 -2.63
C VAL A 217 6.63 16.98 -2.77
N PRO A 218 6.11 16.66 -3.97
CA PRO A 218 4.70 16.35 -4.12
C PRO A 218 4.35 15.04 -3.43
N LEU A 219 3.24 15.05 -2.70
CA LEU A 219 2.59 13.87 -2.15
C LEU A 219 1.30 13.60 -2.92
N ILE A 220 1.28 12.51 -3.68
CA ILE A 220 0.07 12.02 -4.33
C ILE A 220 -0.58 10.98 -3.43
N ILE A 221 -1.74 11.31 -2.87
CA ILE A 221 -2.60 10.35 -2.17
C ILE A 221 -3.50 9.69 -3.22
N PHE A 222 -3.18 8.46 -3.60
CA PHE A 222 -3.92 7.68 -4.60
C PHE A 222 -4.73 6.56 -3.94
N SER A 223 -6.00 6.84 -3.67
CA SER A 223 -6.85 5.99 -2.84
C SER A 223 -8.08 5.48 -3.58
N ALA A 224 -8.41 4.21 -3.40
CA ALA A 224 -9.68 3.61 -3.80
C ALA A 224 -10.83 3.94 -2.83
N GLY A 225 -10.53 4.70 -1.77
CA GLY A 225 -11.47 5.23 -0.80
C GLY A 225 -12.30 6.39 -1.32
N ILE A 226 -12.74 7.25 -0.40
CA ILE A 226 -13.57 8.42 -0.69
C ILE A 226 -12.75 9.70 -0.52
N GLY A 227 -12.48 10.38 -1.62
CA GLY A 227 -11.57 11.52 -1.64
C GLY A 227 -12.03 12.73 -0.82
N ASN A 228 -13.33 12.99 -0.75
CA ASN A 228 -13.87 14.08 0.08
C ASN A 228 -13.71 13.81 1.59
N VAL A 229 -13.69 12.53 1.98
CA VAL A 229 -13.44 12.13 3.37
C VAL A 229 -11.97 12.36 3.69
N ILE A 230 -11.06 11.98 2.79
CA ILE A 230 -9.61 12.23 2.91
C ILE A 230 -9.34 13.74 3.00
N ASP A 231 -9.90 14.54 2.08
CA ASP A 231 -9.70 15.99 2.04
C ASP A 231 -10.19 16.66 3.32
N THR A 232 -11.42 16.35 3.75
CA THR A 232 -11.98 16.86 5.01
C THR A 232 -11.13 16.44 6.22
N PHE A 233 -10.71 15.17 6.28
CA PHE A 233 -9.93 14.64 7.38
C PHE A 233 -8.56 15.32 7.49
N ILE A 234 -7.80 15.41 6.39
CA ILE A 234 -6.49 16.04 6.36
C ILE A 234 -6.58 17.53 6.71
N ARG A 235 -7.56 18.27 6.13
CA ARG A 235 -7.77 19.68 6.47
C ARG A 235 -8.06 19.88 7.95
N LYS A 236 -8.87 19.01 8.56
CA LYS A 236 -9.19 19.09 9.99
C LYS A 236 -7.98 18.76 10.86
N LYS A 237 -7.18 17.76 10.48
CA LYS A 237 -5.97 17.36 11.24
C LYS A 237 -4.85 18.37 11.14
N LEU A 238 -4.57 18.88 9.94
CA LEU A 238 -3.46 19.79 9.68
C LEU A 238 -3.87 21.28 9.71
N GLY A 239 -5.15 21.59 9.90
CA GLY A 239 -5.71 22.94 9.84
C GLY A 239 -5.95 23.46 8.41
N MET A 240 -5.15 23.01 7.44
CA MET A 240 -5.35 23.25 6.01
C MET A 240 -4.74 22.12 5.18
N MET A 241 -5.11 22.02 3.90
CA MET A 241 -4.45 21.10 2.97
C MET A 241 -3.13 21.74 2.51
N PRO A 242 -1.97 21.11 2.73
CA PRO A 242 -0.71 21.58 2.17
C PRO A 242 -0.77 21.59 0.63
N ASP A 243 -0.11 22.56 0.00
CA ASP A 243 -0.23 22.78 -1.46
C ASP A 243 0.46 21.71 -2.31
N ASN A 244 1.43 21.00 -1.73
CA ASN A 244 2.14 19.87 -2.33
C ASN A 244 1.36 18.55 -2.24
N VAL A 245 0.19 18.53 -1.61
CA VAL A 245 -0.64 17.31 -1.43
C VAL A 245 -1.74 17.27 -2.48
N HIS A 246 -1.84 16.14 -3.18
CA HIS A 246 -2.79 15.94 -4.26
C HIS A 246 -3.56 14.64 -4.07
N ILE A 247 -4.89 14.73 -4.05
CA ILE A 247 -5.76 13.57 -3.88
C ILE A 247 -6.28 13.08 -5.24
N ILE A 248 -6.06 11.79 -5.50
CA ILE A 248 -6.65 11.03 -6.60
C ILE A 248 -7.48 9.91 -5.97
N SER A 249 -8.80 10.07 -5.96
CA SER A 249 -9.72 9.15 -5.30
C SER A 249 -11.14 9.31 -5.82
N ASN A 250 -12.08 8.51 -5.32
CA ASN A 250 -13.50 8.63 -5.68
C ASN A 250 -14.09 9.89 -5.03
N MET A 251 -14.31 10.92 -5.84
CA MET A 251 -14.83 12.20 -5.36
C MET A 251 -16.35 12.22 -5.48
N MET A 252 -17.05 12.52 -4.40
CA MET A 252 -18.47 12.86 -4.39
C MET A 252 -18.70 14.24 -5.01
N ASP A 253 -19.76 14.34 -5.81
CA ASP A 253 -20.34 15.59 -6.27
C ASP A 253 -21.58 15.92 -5.45
N PHE A 254 -21.76 17.22 -5.22
CA PHE A 254 -22.87 17.79 -4.47
C PHE A 254 -23.63 18.75 -5.37
N ASP A 255 -24.94 18.83 -5.22
CA ASP A 255 -25.79 19.80 -5.90
C ASP A 255 -25.75 21.19 -5.21
N ASP A 256 -26.56 22.12 -5.73
CA ASP A 256 -26.69 23.48 -5.20
C ASP A 256 -27.30 23.54 -3.78
N GLU A 257 -27.90 22.44 -3.30
CA GLU A 257 -28.42 22.28 -1.94
C GLU A 257 -27.41 21.57 -1.01
N ASP A 258 -26.16 21.38 -1.47
CA ASP A 258 -25.10 20.67 -0.76
C ASP A 258 -25.43 19.20 -0.44
N VAL A 259 -26.28 18.55 -1.24
CA VAL A 259 -26.63 17.14 -1.10
C VAL A 259 -25.83 16.28 -2.08
N VAL A 260 -25.36 15.10 -1.63
CA VAL A 260 -24.64 14.17 -2.50
C VAL A 260 -25.53 13.64 -3.64
N ILE A 261 -25.05 13.79 -4.88
CA ILE A 261 -25.76 13.38 -6.09
C ILE A 261 -25.06 12.28 -6.88
N GLY A 262 -23.77 12.05 -6.64
CA GLY A 262 -23.01 11.07 -7.40
C GLY A 262 -21.54 11.04 -7.02
N PHE A 263 -20.80 10.16 -7.70
CA PHE A 263 -19.34 10.07 -7.63
C PHE A 263 -18.76 10.33 -9.02
N ARG A 264 -17.63 11.03 -9.07
CA ARG A 264 -16.90 11.33 -10.31
C ARG A 264 -16.28 10.06 -10.89
N GLU A 265 -16.43 9.91 -12.20
CA GLU A 265 -15.75 8.88 -12.99
C GLU A 265 -14.33 9.32 -13.39
N PRO A 266 -13.38 8.39 -13.61
CA PRO A 266 -13.55 6.94 -13.50
C PRO A 266 -13.57 6.47 -12.03
N LEU A 267 -14.37 5.44 -11.75
CA LEU A 267 -14.30 4.69 -10.50
C LEU A 267 -12.89 4.17 -10.23
N ILE A 268 -12.40 4.36 -9.00
CA ILE A 268 -11.14 3.82 -8.50
C ILE A 268 -11.46 2.74 -7.45
N HIS A 269 -11.06 1.50 -7.72
CA HIS A 269 -11.13 0.36 -6.80
C HIS A 269 -9.74 -0.27 -6.62
N THR A 270 -9.62 -1.25 -5.73
CA THR A 270 -8.34 -1.86 -5.31
C THR A 270 -7.45 -2.33 -6.47
N PHE A 271 -8.02 -2.74 -7.61
CA PHE A 271 -7.28 -3.32 -8.74
C PHE A 271 -7.16 -2.41 -9.98
N CYS A 272 -7.62 -1.16 -9.92
CA CYS A 272 -7.53 -0.23 -11.06
C CYS A 272 -6.71 1.04 -10.76
N LYS A 273 -5.87 0.99 -9.72
CA LYS A 273 -4.93 2.06 -9.39
C LYS A 273 -3.72 2.02 -10.31
N ASN A 274 -3.91 2.46 -11.55
CA ASN A 274 -2.82 2.58 -12.51
C ASN A 274 -2.76 3.98 -13.13
N GLY A 275 -1.64 4.27 -13.80
CA GLY A 275 -1.35 5.54 -14.45
C GLY A 275 -2.36 6.07 -15.44
N SER A 276 -3.25 5.23 -15.96
CA SER A 276 -4.26 5.69 -16.91
C SER A 276 -5.26 6.65 -16.26
N VAL A 277 -5.52 6.50 -14.95
CA VAL A 277 -6.33 7.43 -14.14
C VAL A 277 -5.55 8.74 -13.90
N VAL A 278 -4.25 8.60 -13.66
CA VAL A 278 -3.28 9.66 -13.35
C VAL A 278 -3.08 10.59 -14.56
N ARG A 279 -2.88 10.03 -15.76
CA ARG A 279 -2.61 10.76 -17.02
C ARG A 279 -3.74 11.71 -17.45
N ARG A 280 -4.97 11.53 -16.97
CA ARG A 280 -6.11 12.41 -17.30
C ARG A 280 -6.00 13.81 -16.68
N LYS A 281 -5.17 14.02 -15.64
CA LYS A 281 -4.93 15.33 -15.00
C LYS A 281 -3.68 16.04 -15.55
N ARG A 282 -3.66 16.30 -16.88
CA ARG A 282 -2.49 16.82 -17.65
C ARG A 282 -1.77 18.06 -17.10
N SER A 283 -2.45 18.97 -16.40
CA SER A 283 -1.83 20.21 -15.88
C SER A 283 -0.98 19.96 -14.63
N PHE A 284 -1.44 19.09 -13.73
CA PHE A 284 -0.75 18.73 -12.50
C PHE A 284 0.52 17.91 -12.79
N PHE A 285 0.44 17.02 -13.77
CA PHE A 285 1.53 16.11 -14.04
C PHE A 285 2.74 16.72 -14.73
N ARG A 286 2.71 17.95 -15.28
CA ARG A 286 3.92 18.52 -15.92
C ARG A 286 5.10 18.66 -14.96
N GLU A 287 4.83 18.98 -13.69
CA GLU A 287 5.86 19.13 -12.66
C GLU A 287 6.20 17.80 -11.98
N ALA A 288 5.22 16.89 -11.87
CA ALA A 288 5.43 15.52 -11.39
C ALA A 288 6.15 14.63 -12.42
N THR A 289 5.94 14.82 -13.73
CA THR A 289 6.62 14.07 -14.81
C THR A 289 8.08 14.45 -14.99
N ALA A 290 8.52 15.57 -14.40
CA ALA A 290 9.93 15.95 -14.40
C ALA A 290 10.74 15.22 -13.29
N ARG A 291 10.04 14.53 -12.39
CA ARG A 291 10.60 13.81 -11.25
C ARG A 291 10.73 12.33 -11.60
N THR A 292 11.92 11.79 -11.39
CA THR A 292 12.33 10.43 -11.81
C THR A 292 12.45 9.47 -10.63
N ASN A 293 12.34 9.97 -9.40
CA ASN A 293 12.53 9.20 -8.17
C ASN A 293 11.20 9.07 -7.45
N ILE A 294 10.73 7.85 -7.21
CA ILE A 294 9.45 7.56 -6.59
C ILE A 294 9.66 6.80 -5.28
N LEU A 295 9.06 7.33 -4.21
CA LEU A 295 8.79 6.56 -3.00
C LEU A 295 7.31 6.17 -3.02
N LEU A 296 7.03 4.87 -3.22
CA LEU A 296 5.68 4.33 -3.29
C LEU A 296 5.32 3.65 -1.97
N MET A 297 4.15 3.93 -1.44
CA MET A 297 3.63 3.36 -0.20
C MET A 297 2.24 2.77 -0.41
N GLY A 298 2.02 1.53 0.01
CA GLY A 298 0.72 0.87 -0.09
C GLY A 298 0.57 -0.28 0.90
N ASP A 299 -0.66 -0.75 1.12
CA ASP A 299 -0.97 -1.87 2.02
C ASP A 299 -1.61 -3.06 1.28
N SER A 300 -1.81 -2.94 -0.03
CA SER A 300 -2.33 -4.00 -0.88
C SER A 300 -1.41 -4.28 -2.08
N LEU A 301 -1.56 -5.43 -2.72
CA LEU A 301 -0.85 -5.72 -3.97
C LEU A 301 -1.34 -4.86 -5.15
N GLY A 302 -2.55 -4.30 -5.05
CA GLY A 302 -3.11 -3.40 -6.07
C GLY A 302 -2.48 -2.01 -6.10
N ASP A 303 -1.74 -1.65 -5.05
CA ASP A 303 -1.02 -0.37 -4.96
C ASP A 303 0.33 -0.39 -5.70
N LEU A 304 0.82 -1.58 -6.07
CA LEU A 304 2.11 -1.73 -6.75
C LEU A 304 2.16 -1.01 -8.10
N ASP A 305 1.02 -0.78 -8.74
CA ASP A 305 0.92 -0.16 -10.07
C ASP A 305 0.61 1.35 -10.02
N MET A 306 0.65 1.97 -8.83
CA MET A 306 0.42 3.41 -8.70
C MET A 306 1.50 4.27 -9.35
N ASP A 307 2.68 3.71 -9.62
CA ASP A 307 3.80 4.34 -10.33
C ASP A 307 3.75 4.17 -11.86
N VAL A 308 2.96 3.21 -12.36
CA VAL A 308 2.73 3.03 -13.81
C VAL A 308 2.18 4.35 -14.34
N GLY A 309 2.76 4.92 -15.39
CA GLY A 309 2.28 6.17 -16.03
C GLY A 309 3.02 7.45 -15.67
N VAL A 310 4.05 7.37 -14.82
CA VAL A 310 5.15 8.34 -14.86
C VAL A 310 6.01 7.98 -16.07
N ASP A 311 6.34 8.95 -16.93
CA ASP A 311 7.15 8.72 -18.13
C ASP A 311 8.65 8.90 -17.81
N GLY A 312 9.53 7.97 -18.22
CA GLY A 312 11.00 8.11 -18.11
C GLY A 312 11.71 6.90 -17.47
N GLU A 313 13.04 6.98 -17.35
CA GLU A 313 13.82 6.07 -16.51
C GLU A 313 13.55 6.41 -15.04
N ILE A 314 12.75 5.57 -14.38
CA ILE A 314 12.23 5.83 -13.04
C ILE A 314 12.86 4.88 -12.04
N VAL A 315 13.31 5.44 -10.93
CA VAL A 315 13.74 4.68 -9.76
C VAL A 315 12.60 4.69 -8.75
N ALA A 316 11.92 3.55 -8.59
CA ALA A 316 10.86 3.38 -7.62
C ALA A 316 11.30 2.49 -6.46
N LEU A 317 11.27 3.03 -5.23
CA LEU A 317 11.38 2.27 -4.00
C LEU A 317 9.98 2.07 -3.41
N LYS A 318 9.55 0.82 -3.28
CA LYS A 318 8.19 0.45 -2.86
C LYS A 318 8.18 -0.10 -1.44
N ILE A 319 7.37 0.51 -0.58
CA ILE A 319 7.15 0.11 0.82
C ILE A 319 5.73 -0.43 0.98
N GLY A 320 5.62 -1.68 1.43
CA GLY A 320 4.36 -2.37 1.65
C GLY A 320 4.02 -2.50 3.14
N PHE A 321 2.86 -2.04 3.57
CA PHE A 321 2.35 -2.20 4.93
C PHE A 321 1.51 -3.48 5.04
N LEU A 322 2.09 -4.54 5.60
CA LEU A 322 1.40 -5.81 5.80
C LEU A 322 0.73 -5.84 7.18
N ASN A 323 -0.54 -5.40 7.19
CA ASN A 323 -1.30 -5.17 8.43
C ASN A 323 -1.99 -6.42 9.01
N PHE A 324 -2.28 -7.43 8.19
CA PHE A 324 -3.00 -8.64 8.61
C PHE A 324 -2.69 -9.83 7.69
N ASN A 325 -3.10 -11.03 8.09
CA ASN A 325 -2.90 -12.28 7.33
C ASN A 325 -1.44 -12.49 6.88
N VAL A 326 -0.48 -12.18 7.76
CA VAL A 326 0.96 -12.18 7.46
C VAL A 326 1.39 -13.51 6.83
N ASP A 327 1.01 -14.64 7.42
CA ASP A 327 1.39 -15.97 6.96
C ASP A 327 0.93 -16.29 5.52
N ALA A 328 -0.19 -15.70 5.08
CA ALA A 328 -0.76 -15.96 3.76
C ALA A 328 -0.29 -14.97 2.68
N LEU A 329 0.12 -13.76 3.09
CA LEU A 329 0.38 -12.66 2.16
C LEU A 329 1.85 -12.28 2.05
N LEU A 330 2.69 -12.63 3.04
CA LEU A 330 4.07 -12.16 3.11
C LEU A 330 4.88 -12.48 1.86
N ASP A 331 4.80 -13.70 1.33
CA ASP A 331 5.55 -14.10 0.14
C ASP A 331 5.18 -13.25 -1.09
N ASN A 332 3.88 -13.00 -1.28
CA ASN A 332 3.41 -12.14 -2.38
C ASN A 332 3.84 -10.69 -2.19
N PHE A 333 3.83 -10.19 -0.95
CA PHE A 333 4.31 -8.84 -0.63
C PHE A 333 5.82 -8.71 -0.88
N LEU A 334 6.61 -9.70 -0.49
CA LEU A 334 8.06 -9.73 -0.74
C LEU A 334 8.41 -9.82 -2.22
N VAL A 335 7.50 -10.36 -3.05
CA VAL A 335 7.66 -10.34 -4.51
C VAL A 335 7.44 -8.95 -5.10
N GLY A 336 6.44 -8.23 -4.62
CA GLY A 336 6.03 -6.93 -5.17
C GLY A 336 6.72 -5.70 -4.56
N TYR A 337 6.97 -5.72 -3.25
CA TYR A 337 7.54 -4.60 -2.49
C TYR A 337 9.03 -4.81 -2.20
N ASP A 338 9.78 -3.72 -2.16
CA ASP A 338 11.20 -3.74 -1.80
C ASP A 338 11.37 -3.90 -0.28
N ILE A 339 10.53 -3.19 0.48
CA ILE A 339 10.51 -3.21 1.94
C ILE A 339 9.08 -3.53 2.39
N VAL A 340 8.91 -4.58 3.21
CA VAL A 340 7.62 -4.95 3.80
C VAL A 340 7.66 -4.66 5.29
N LEU A 341 6.67 -3.92 5.79
CA LEU A 341 6.50 -3.56 7.19
C LEU A 341 5.35 -4.37 7.79
N ILE A 342 5.68 -5.32 8.67
CA ILE A 342 4.73 -6.18 9.36
C ILE A 342 4.15 -5.44 10.56
N ASP A 343 2.86 -5.13 10.50
CA ASP A 343 2.10 -4.48 11.57
C ASP A 343 2.80 -3.25 12.19
N ASP A 344 3.38 -2.40 11.33
CA ASP A 344 4.08 -1.18 11.74
C ASP A 344 3.15 0.03 11.66
N GLN A 345 2.54 0.43 12.79
CA GLN A 345 1.62 1.58 12.90
C GLN A 345 2.30 2.98 12.78
N THR A 346 3.49 3.05 12.20
CA THR A 346 4.27 4.28 11.95
C THR A 346 4.58 4.45 10.46
N VAL A 347 4.95 5.66 10.03
CA VAL A 347 5.62 5.89 8.72
C VAL A 347 7.11 6.16 8.87
N HIS A 348 7.70 5.74 9.99
CA HIS A 348 9.07 6.09 10.38
C HIS A 348 10.11 5.72 9.31
N VAL A 349 10.01 4.51 8.73
CA VAL A 349 10.90 4.05 7.66
C VAL A 349 10.83 4.97 6.44
N ALA A 350 9.63 5.28 5.96
CA ALA A 350 9.42 6.15 4.81
C ALA A 350 9.96 7.56 5.07
N ARG A 351 9.67 8.11 6.25
CA ARG A 351 10.12 9.44 6.66
C ARG A 351 11.65 9.53 6.77
N ASN A 352 12.32 8.52 7.33
CA ASN A 352 13.78 8.46 7.39
C ASN A 352 14.41 8.43 5.99
N ILE A 353 13.80 7.72 5.04
CA ILE A 353 14.26 7.72 3.64
C ILE A 353 14.12 9.11 3.02
N VAL A 354 13.01 9.83 3.28
CA VAL A 354 12.85 11.22 2.83
C VAL A 354 13.93 12.13 3.42
N HIS A 355 14.24 11.99 4.73
CA HIS A 355 15.30 12.76 5.37
C HIS A 355 16.68 12.44 4.81
N LEU A 356 16.98 11.16 4.59
CA LEU A 356 18.22 10.70 3.95
C LEU A 356 18.46 11.39 2.59
N ILE A 357 17.42 11.45 1.76
CA ILE A 357 17.49 12.10 0.43
C ILE A 357 17.60 13.63 0.56
N ALA A 358 16.94 14.24 1.55
CA ALA A 358 17.01 15.68 1.77
C ALA A 358 18.39 16.13 2.30
N GLU A 359 19.05 15.31 3.12
CA GLU A 359 20.35 15.63 3.73
C GLU A 359 21.53 15.54 2.75
N SER A 360 21.43 14.74 1.68
CA SER A 360 22.47 14.69 0.64
C SER A 360 22.56 16.00 -0.15
N ARG A 361 21.47 16.76 -0.24
CA ARG A 361 21.44 18.10 -0.86
C ARG A 361 22.41 19.07 -0.17
N VAL A 362 22.51 18.98 1.16
CA VAL A 362 23.34 19.88 1.95
C VAL A 362 24.83 19.61 1.69
N THR A 363 25.22 18.34 1.56
CA THR A 363 26.62 17.94 1.34
C THR A 363 27.13 18.28 -0.06
N HIS A 364 26.32 18.09 -1.11
CA HIS A 364 26.70 18.48 -2.48
C HIS A 364 26.80 20.00 -2.69
N SER A 365 26.02 20.79 -1.95
CA SER A 365 26.11 22.27 -2.01
C SER A 365 27.36 22.83 -1.32
N GLN A 366 27.98 22.08 -0.41
CA GLN A 366 29.16 22.52 0.35
C GLN A 366 30.49 21.89 -0.09
N ASN A 367 30.47 20.84 -0.93
CA ASN A 367 31.69 20.18 -1.38
C ASN A 367 31.59 19.73 -2.86
N PRO A 368 32.11 20.52 -3.82
CA PRO A 368 31.95 20.27 -5.26
C PRO A 368 32.83 19.13 -5.82
N TYR A 369 33.59 18.43 -4.99
CA TYR A 369 34.42 17.29 -5.40
C TYR A 369 33.67 15.98 -5.16
N SER A 370 32.88 15.52 -6.15
CA SER A 370 32.32 14.17 -6.16
C SER A 370 33.42 13.15 -6.49
N VAL A 371 33.47 12.05 -5.75
CA VAL A 371 34.34 10.90 -6.05
C VAL A 371 33.44 9.83 -6.67
N SER A 372 33.75 9.41 -7.89
CA SER A 372 33.05 8.31 -8.57
C SER A 372 33.57 6.97 -8.03
N HIS A 373 32.70 6.16 -7.41
CA HIS A 373 33.02 4.77 -7.09
C HIS A 373 32.17 3.81 -7.93
N SER A 374 32.79 2.70 -8.36
CA SER A 374 32.11 1.60 -9.06
C SER A 374 31.92 0.42 -8.09
N PHE A 375 30.79 -0.28 -8.20
CA PHE A 375 30.43 -1.40 -7.31
C PHE A 375 31.45 -2.57 -7.32
N GLY A 376 32.36 -2.62 -8.31
CA GLY A 376 33.37 -3.69 -8.45
C GLY A 376 34.50 -3.65 -7.41
N GLU A 377 34.72 -2.53 -6.72
CA GLU A 377 35.73 -2.45 -5.65
C GLU A 377 35.23 -2.98 -4.29
N LEU A 378 33.92 -3.25 -4.15
CA LEU A 378 33.31 -3.66 -2.88
C LEU A 378 33.67 -5.08 -2.40
N LEU A 379 34.19 -5.95 -3.27
CA LEU A 379 34.44 -7.37 -2.95
C LEU A 379 35.89 -7.68 -2.55
N VAL A 380 36.84 -6.77 -2.76
CA VAL A 380 38.28 -7.10 -2.60
C VAL A 380 38.82 -6.80 -1.20
N ASP A 381 38.19 -5.90 -0.45
CA ASP A 381 38.67 -5.54 0.90
C ASP A 381 38.25 -6.51 2.02
N LEU A 382 37.57 -7.61 1.67
CA LEU A 382 37.17 -8.66 2.62
C LEU A 382 37.98 -9.97 2.50
N SER A 383 39.01 -10.05 1.63
CA SER A 383 39.81 -11.27 1.48
C SER A 383 41.30 -11.17 1.81
N LEU A 384 41.81 -10.05 2.33
CA LEU A 384 43.23 -9.92 2.70
C LEU A 384 43.43 -9.29 4.10
N GLY A 385 42.73 -9.84 5.09
CA GLY A 385 43.14 -9.77 6.49
C GLY A 385 43.93 -11.02 6.86
N SER A 386 45.19 -11.08 6.41
CA SER A 386 46.13 -12.18 6.68
C SER A 386 46.30 -12.41 8.19
N PHE A 387 45.93 -13.61 8.67
CA PHE A 387 46.57 -14.19 9.85
C PHE A 387 47.96 -14.66 9.43
N GLY A 388 48.98 -13.99 9.94
CA GLY A 388 50.40 -14.34 9.89
C GLY A 388 51.10 -13.72 11.07
#